data_AF-A0A944UN89-F1
#
_entry.id   AF-A0A944UN89-F1
#
_cell.length_a   1.000
_cell.length_b   1.000
_cell.length_c   1.000
_cell.angle_alpha   90.00
_cell.angle_beta   90.00
_cell.angle_gamma   90.00
#
_symmetry.space_group_name_H-M   'P 1'
#
loop_
_entity.id
_entity.type
_entity.pdbx_description
1 polymer ?
#
loop_
_entity_poly.entity_id
_entity_poly.type
_entity_poly.pdbx_seq_one_letter_code
_entity_poly.pdbx_strand_id
1 'polypeptide(L)'
;MVALLLCGACSGGAAIDSTDAAATTVTATTLAPVTTTSVLSATTAASTSTTTTTTVLSATTVASTTTTTTTTVAPATTVASTTATTTAAVPPTTAAPTTTATPTTTVAPGPGSIGLLNRTGTSSGEIQTWINAAEAGLAGREANVLVVVWPIGDNISDEPDFERFDGAPFTVNQVVMSQVEIDDLLDQIDVWLQADPCAGRDRYLRQDVTLRTRLWMEGGADAATAPDPCFETRLVTVAASPEWSEANLRHVVVHELYHAFQQRLPNWCGNPDLPRFDETRWVGEGAADYFTYSVTAELDRRSDAVSELLGEARASYMDGSPDLRDGAFATNSGAALRLMVERGALDESAILDASLFHDCDWSVLLGDANPEVGHAKGAWYEIEEQGGSYGFGAGALAG
;
A
#
# COMPACT_ATOMS: atom_id res chain seq x y z
N MET A 1 -5.47 1.75 19.30
CA MET A 1 -4.41 1.53 18.29
C MET A 1 -5.13 1.09 17.03
N VAL A 2 -5.28 2.00 16.08
CA VAL A 2 -5.82 1.71 14.74
C VAL A 2 -4.70 1.04 13.95
N ALA A 3 -4.97 -0.10 13.31
CA ALA A 3 -4.00 -0.80 12.47
C ALA A 3 -3.93 -0.05 11.14
N LEU A 4 -2.73 0.20 10.62
CA LEU A 4 -2.56 0.79 9.30
C LEU A 4 -2.00 -0.30 8.38
N LEU A 5 -2.81 -0.79 7.43
CA LEU A 5 -2.29 -1.52 6.27
C LEU A 5 -1.74 -0.48 5.32
N LEU A 6 -0.43 -0.34 5.29
CA LEU A 6 0.29 0.69 4.53
C LEU A 6 0.92 0.05 3.30
N CYS A 7 0.40 0.24 2.07
CA CYS A 7 1.15 -0.13 0.88
C CYS A 7 2.33 0.84 0.70
N GLY A 8 3.56 0.37 0.93
CA GLY A 8 4.78 1.19 0.77
C GLY A 8 5.39 1.12 -0.63
N ALA A 9 4.72 0.47 -1.58
CA ALA A 9 5.26 0.18 -2.91
C ALA A 9 4.17 -0.03 -3.97
N CYS A 10 3.07 0.72 -3.91
CA CYS A 10 2.07 0.76 -4.99
C CYS A 10 2.45 1.80 -6.08
N SER A 11 3.73 2.16 -6.17
CA SER A 11 4.29 3.05 -7.18
C SER A 11 4.62 2.28 -8.46
N GLY A 12 3.66 2.27 -9.38
CA GLY A 12 3.89 2.23 -10.83
C GLY A 12 4.75 1.10 -11.38
N GLY A 13 4.13 -0.04 -11.66
CA GLY A 13 4.61 -0.94 -12.72
C GLY A 13 4.71 -0.18 -14.04
N ALA A 14 5.81 -0.43 -14.76
CA ALA A 14 6.17 0.22 -16.00
C ALA A 14 5.06 0.14 -17.06
N ALA A 15 5.01 1.15 -17.92
CA ALA A 15 4.09 1.28 -19.03
C ALA A 15 3.93 -0.02 -19.83
N ILE A 16 2.68 -0.50 -19.92
CA ILE A 16 2.27 -1.54 -20.88
C ILE A 16 2.31 -0.91 -22.28
N ASP A 17 3.41 -1.11 -23.01
CA ASP A 17 3.44 -0.89 -24.46
C ASP A 17 3.69 -2.22 -25.17
N SER A 18 2.61 -2.81 -25.68
CA SER A 18 2.65 -4.03 -26.47
C SER A 18 3.02 -3.68 -27.91
N THR A 19 4.27 -3.91 -28.34
CA THR A 19 4.58 -4.16 -29.75
C THR A 19 5.79 -5.08 -29.97
N ASP A 20 5.54 -6.08 -30.83
CA ASP A 20 6.45 -6.88 -31.69
C ASP A 20 7.54 -7.79 -31.09
N ALA A 21 7.17 -9.08 -31.08
CA ALA A 21 8.06 -10.22 -31.05
C ALA A 21 8.97 -10.30 -32.30
N ALA A 22 10.27 -10.42 -32.09
CA ALA A 22 11.21 -10.97 -33.07
C ALA A 22 12.14 -11.96 -32.37
N ALA A 23 11.89 -13.25 -32.64
CA ALA A 23 12.66 -14.39 -32.16
C ALA A 23 14.14 -14.28 -32.57
N THR A 24 15.05 -14.42 -31.60
CA THR A 24 16.45 -14.76 -31.87
C THR A 24 16.89 -15.93 -30.99
N THR A 25 17.12 -17.05 -31.64
CA THR A 25 17.60 -18.31 -31.08
C THR A 25 19.03 -18.15 -30.53
N VAL A 26 19.26 -18.48 -29.25
CA VAL A 26 20.60 -18.66 -28.71
C VAL A 26 20.71 -20.03 -28.04
N THR A 27 21.65 -20.82 -28.56
CA THR A 27 22.03 -22.16 -28.15
C THR A 27 22.63 -22.21 -26.75
N ALA A 28 22.12 -23.13 -25.93
CA ALA A 28 22.61 -23.46 -24.59
C ALA A 28 24.02 -24.05 -24.60
N THR A 29 24.87 -23.59 -23.68
CA THR A 29 26.11 -24.27 -23.32
C THR A 29 25.99 -24.74 -21.87
N THR A 30 26.01 -26.06 -21.70
CA THR A 30 25.99 -26.79 -20.43
C THR A 30 27.27 -26.55 -19.62
N LEU A 31 27.13 -26.20 -18.34
CA LEU A 31 28.19 -26.35 -17.33
C LEU A 31 27.72 -27.26 -16.20
N ALA A 32 28.60 -28.20 -15.85
CA ALA A 32 28.39 -29.31 -14.92
C ALA A 32 28.45 -28.88 -13.43
N PRO A 33 27.85 -29.66 -12.51
CA PRO A 33 27.73 -29.27 -11.11
C PRO A 33 29.02 -29.48 -10.32
N VAL A 34 29.34 -28.50 -9.45
CA VAL A 34 30.37 -28.62 -8.41
C VAL A 34 29.71 -29.12 -7.13
N THR A 35 30.05 -30.33 -6.73
CA THR A 35 29.71 -30.92 -5.42
C THR A 35 30.63 -30.37 -4.34
N THR A 36 30.07 -29.67 -3.35
CA THR A 36 30.73 -29.39 -2.07
C THR A 36 30.00 -30.10 -0.93
N THR A 37 30.66 -31.12 -0.38
CA THR A 37 30.27 -31.88 0.80
C THR A 37 30.59 -31.05 2.05
N SER A 38 29.58 -30.69 2.83
CA SER A 38 29.75 -30.15 4.19
C SER A 38 29.27 -31.17 5.22
N VAL A 39 30.20 -31.58 6.07
CA VAL A 39 30.01 -32.56 7.15
C VAL A 39 29.38 -31.86 8.36
N LEU A 40 28.22 -32.36 8.80
CA LEU A 40 27.64 -32.03 10.11
C LEU A 40 28.53 -32.56 11.24
N SER A 41 28.71 -31.76 12.28
CA SER A 41 29.11 -32.24 13.61
C SER A 41 28.23 -31.58 14.66
N ALA A 42 27.29 -32.38 15.15
CA ALA A 42 26.47 -32.06 16.30
C ALA A 42 27.30 -32.25 17.58
N THR A 43 27.25 -31.27 18.49
CA THR A 43 27.67 -31.49 19.88
C THR A 43 26.56 -30.98 20.80
N THR A 44 25.87 -31.91 21.45
CA THR A 44 24.96 -31.68 22.57
C THR A 44 25.75 -31.40 23.85
N ALA A 45 25.46 -30.31 24.54
CA ALA A 45 25.73 -30.18 25.97
C ALA A 45 24.61 -29.36 26.63
N ALA A 46 23.89 -30.01 27.54
CA ALA A 46 22.98 -29.36 28.46
C ALA A 46 23.78 -28.81 29.66
N SER A 47 23.42 -27.62 30.15
CA SER A 47 22.79 -27.43 31.47
C SER A 47 23.16 -26.10 32.15
N THR A 48 22.15 -25.60 32.86
CA THR A 48 22.16 -24.67 34.01
C THR A 48 22.39 -23.17 33.81
N SER A 49 21.33 -22.44 34.20
CA SER A 49 21.22 -21.01 34.39
C SER A 49 22.15 -20.49 35.49
N THR A 50 22.74 -19.31 35.27
CA THR A 50 23.13 -18.42 36.37
C THR A 50 22.95 -16.98 35.91
N THR A 51 21.98 -16.30 36.50
CA THR A 51 21.74 -14.87 36.32
C THR A 51 22.87 -14.10 36.99
N THR A 52 23.62 -13.31 36.23
CA THR A 52 24.54 -12.30 36.77
C THR A 52 24.22 -10.96 36.13
N THR A 53 23.60 -10.08 36.94
CA THR A 53 23.31 -8.70 36.61
C THR A 53 24.61 -7.90 36.64
N THR A 54 25.11 -7.49 35.48
CA THR A 54 26.23 -6.54 35.37
C THR A 54 25.68 -5.21 34.85
N THR A 55 25.52 -4.27 35.77
CA THR A 55 25.17 -2.87 35.49
C THR A 55 26.41 -2.18 34.89
N VAL A 56 26.39 -1.88 33.59
CA VAL A 56 27.41 -1.04 32.96
C VAL A 56 26.86 0.39 32.88
N LEU A 57 27.35 1.25 33.77
CA LEU A 57 27.22 2.70 33.72
C LEU A 57 28.17 3.24 32.65
N SER A 58 27.63 3.64 31.50
CA SER A 58 28.36 4.43 30.52
C SER A 58 28.03 5.91 30.71
N ALA A 59 28.93 6.63 31.38
CA ALA A 59 28.94 8.08 31.44
C ALA A 59 29.70 8.62 30.23
N THR A 60 28.99 9.27 29.30
CA THR A 60 29.61 10.03 28.20
C THR A 60 29.49 11.51 28.51
N THR A 61 30.59 12.08 28.99
CA THR A 61 30.82 13.53 29.07
C THR A 61 31.07 14.07 27.66
N VAL A 62 30.14 14.88 27.13
CA VAL A 62 30.39 15.73 25.96
C VAL A 62 30.48 17.17 26.44
N ALA A 63 31.66 17.77 26.24
CA ALA A 63 31.94 19.16 26.54
C ALA A 63 31.17 20.07 25.57
N SER A 64 30.42 21.02 26.13
CA SER A 64 29.79 22.13 25.41
C SER A 64 30.83 23.22 25.15
N THR A 65 31.10 23.54 23.89
CA THR A 65 31.78 24.78 23.49
C THR A 65 30.76 25.75 22.92
N THR A 66 30.37 26.71 23.75
CA THR A 66 29.57 27.89 23.41
C THR A 66 30.47 28.90 22.69
N THR A 67 30.15 29.28 21.45
CA THR A 67 30.78 30.44 20.80
C THR A 67 29.75 31.54 20.63
N THR A 68 29.83 32.53 21.52
CA THR A 68 29.09 33.78 21.49
C THR A 68 29.74 34.73 20.48
N THR A 69 28.97 35.29 19.54
CA THR A 69 29.43 36.44 18.75
C THR A 69 28.42 37.57 18.91
N THR A 70 28.84 38.64 19.61
CA THR A 70 28.06 39.86 19.83
C THR A 70 28.58 40.96 18.90
N THR A 71 27.64 41.43 18.08
CA THR A 71 27.39 42.74 17.44
C THR A 71 28.40 43.88 17.57
N THR A 72 28.66 44.55 16.43
CA THR A 72 28.97 45.99 16.38
C THR A 72 28.13 46.66 15.28
N VAL A 73 27.24 47.58 15.67
CA VAL A 73 26.51 48.51 14.79
C VAL A 73 27.28 49.82 14.74
N ALA A 74 27.39 50.44 13.56
CA ALA A 74 27.81 51.83 13.37
C ALA A 74 26.79 52.59 12.48
N PRO A 75 26.65 53.92 12.67
CA PRO A 75 25.40 54.63 12.40
C PRO A 75 25.27 55.25 11.00
N ALA A 76 24.03 55.66 10.73
CA ALA A 76 23.45 56.16 9.50
C ALA A 76 24.17 57.34 8.82
N THR A 77 24.01 57.41 7.50
CA THR A 77 24.14 58.65 6.73
C THR A 77 23.02 58.72 5.69
N THR A 78 22.18 59.74 5.83
CA THR A 78 21.14 60.17 4.90
C THR A 78 21.73 60.82 3.66
N VAL A 79 21.32 60.40 2.47
CA VAL A 79 21.32 61.23 1.26
C VAL A 79 20.04 60.97 0.47
N ALA A 80 19.31 62.05 0.18
CA ALA A 80 18.12 62.07 -0.67
C ALA A 80 18.50 62.15 -2.15
N SER A 81 17.74 61.49 -3.04
CA SER A 81 17.30 62.10 -4.30
C SER A 81 16.40 61.22 -5.18
N THR A 82 15.27 61.84 -5.55
CA THR A 82 14.58 61.87 -6.85
C THR A 82 14.01 60.60 -7.49
N THR A 83 12.68 60.54 -7.43
CA THR A 83 11.67 60.12 -8.39
C THR A 83 12.12 59.84 -9.84
N ALA A 84 11.75 58.66 -10.35
CA ALA A 84 11.36 58.46 -11.74
C ALA A 84 10.31 57.34 -11.82
N THR A 85 9.05 57.75 -12.04
CA THR A 85 7.92 56.85 -12.28
C THR A 85 8.02 56.28 -13.68
N THR A 86 8.12 54.96 -13.81
CA THR A 86 7.86 54.26 -15.07
C THR A 86 6.76 53.23 -14.84
N THR A 87 5.60 53.52 -15.41
CA THR A 87 4.44 52.63 -15.44
C THR A 87 4.73 51.50 -16.42
N ALA A 88 5.05 50.32 -15.91
CA ALA A 88 5.08 49.08 -16.69
C ALA A 88 3.67 48.45 -16.66
N ALA A 89 3.11 48.22 -17.85
CA ALA A 89 1.82 47.58 -18.03
C ALA A 89 1.89 46.10 -17.59
N VAL A 90 0.93 45.70 -16.76
CA VAL A 90 0.72 44.32 -16.32
C VAL A 90 0.11 43.52 -17.49
N PRO A 91 0.67 42.36 -17.89
CA PRO A 91 0.05 41.50 -18.89
C PRO A 91 -1.24 40.85 -18.32
N PRO A 92 -2.23 40.53 -19.15
CA PRO A 92 -3.49 39.97 -18.67
C PRO A 92 -3.24 38.58 -18.07
N THR A 93 -3.68 38.42 -16.81
CA THR A 93 -3.72 37.13 -16.12
C THR A 93 -4.65 36.19 -16.87
N THR A 94 -4.09 35.15 -17.50
CA THR A 94 -4.86 34.01 -17.99
C THR A 94 -5.54 33.36 -16.80
N ALA A 95 -6.87 33.32 -16.79
CA ALA A 95 -7.63 32.64 -15.76
C ALA A 95 -7.23 31.16 -15.72
N ALA A 96 -6.92 30.66 -14.52
CA ALA A 96 -6.70 29.24 -14.27
C ALA A 96 -7.95 28.45 -14.70
N PRO A 97 -7.79 27.24 -15.27
CA PRO A 97 -8.93 26.41 -15.64
C PRO A 97 -9.72 26.07 -14.37
N THR A 98 -10.98 26.48 -14.34
CA THR A 98 -11.92 26.06 -13.30
C THR A 98 -12.32 24.61 -13.61
N THR A 99 -11.66 23.66 -12.97
CA THR A 99 -12.13 22.27 -12.89
C THR A 99 -13.50 22.29 -12.21
N THR A 100 -14.53 21.96 -12.98
CA THR A 100 -15.89 21.81 -12.45
C THR A 100 -15.91 20.54 -11.60
N ALA A 101 -16.23 20.67 -10.31
CA ALA A 101 -16.29 19.56 -9.38
C ALA A 101 -17.27 18.48 -9.89
N THR A 102 -16.75 17.27 -10.12
CA THR A 102 -17.55 16.08 -10.42
C THR A 102 -18.50 15.80 -9.25
N PRO A 103 -19.79 15.48 -9.50
CA PRO A 103 -20.72 15.17 -8.42
C PRO A 103 -20.19 14.02 -7.55
N THR A 104 -20.10 14.29 -6.26
CA THR A 104 -19.72 13.32 -5.22
C THR A 104 -20.98 12.56 -4.77
N THR A 105 -20.88 11.24 -4.63
CA THR A 105 -21.99 10.40 -4.16
C THR A 105 -21.76 10.00 -2.70
N THR A 106 -22.06 10.91 -1.78
CA THR A 106 -21.98 10.62 -0.35
C THR A 106 -23.27 9.92 0.09
N VAL A 107 -23.24 8.59 0.16
CA VAL A 107 -24.32 7.81 0.80
C VAL A 107 -24.02 7.74 2.30
N ALA A 108 -24.98 8.15 3.13
CA ALA A 108 -24.86 7.97 4.58
C ALA A 108 -24.70 6.48 4.93
N PRO A 109 -23.86 6.11 5.90
CA PRO A 109 -23.59 4.70 6.20
C PRO A 109 -24.86 4.01 6.71
N GLY A 110 -25.37 3.07 5.92
CA GLY A 110 -26.28 2.03 6.38
C GLY A 110 -25.51 0.74 6.67
N PRO A 111 -26.07 -0.22 7.44
CA PRO A 111 -25.42 -1.51 7.67
C PRO A 111 -25.05 -2.18 6.35
N GLY A 112 -23.77 -2.53 6.19
CA GLY A 112 -23.26 -3.14 4.97
C GLY A 112 -23.30 -2.18 3.78
N SER A 113 -23.02 -0.89 3.96
CA SER A 113 -22.90 0.06 2.83
C SER A 113 -21.44 0.31 2.43
N ILE A 114 -21.25 0.71 1.17
CA ILE A 114 -20.00 1.27 0.66
C ILE A 114 -20.31 2.66 0.06
N GLY A 115 -19.68 3.70 0.60
CA GLY A 115 -19.79 5.08 0.12
C GLY A 115 -18.58 5.52 -0.70
N LEU A 116 -18.71 6.58 -1.49
CA LEU A 116 -17.63 7.14 -2.32
C LEU A 116 -17.53 8.66 -2.22
N LEU A 117 -16.38 9.15 -1.78
CA LEU A 117 -15.94 10.54 -1.91
C LEU A 117 -14.83 10.61 -2.96
N ASN A 118 -15.08 11.28 -4.08
CA ASN A 118 -14.13 11.39 -5.17
C ASN A 118 -13.85 12.87 -5.49
N ARG A 119 -12.57 13.23 -5.60
CA ARG A 119 -12.09 14.55 -6.06
C ARG A 119 -11.21 14.46 -7.31
N THR A 120 -11.04 13.27 -7.87
CA THR A 120 -10.21 13.05 -9.08
C THR A 120 -10.95 13.43 -10.37
N GLY A 121 -10.22 13.42 -11.49
CA GLY A 121 -10.81 13.57 -12.83
C GLY A 121 -11.58 12.34 -13.30
N THR A 122 -11.34 11.16 -12.73
CA THR A 122 -12.07 9.93 -13.04
C THR A 122 -13.51 10.05 -12.55
N SER A 123 -14.48 9.62 -13.36
CA SER A 123 -15.89 9.80 -13.01
C SER A 123 -16.27 8.96 -11.78
N SER A 124 -17.11 9.51 -10.89
CA SER A 124 -17.61 8.77 -9.73
C SER A 124 -18.39 7.50 -10.12
N GLY A 125 -19.05 7.49 -11.28
CA GLY A 125 -19.77 6.31 -11.78
C GLY A 125 -18.83 5.18 -12.21
N GLU A 126 -17.64 5.53 -12.70
CA GLU A 126 -16.62 4.56 -13.08
C GLU A 126 -16.02 3.91 -11.83
N ILE A 127 -15.59 4.71 -10.85
CA ILE A 127 -15.09 4.19 -9.56
C ILE A 127 -16.16 3.35 -8.86
N GLN A 128 -17.43 3.77 -8.91
CA GLN A 128 -18.54 2.97 -8.35
C GLN A 128 -18.69 1.61 -9.05
N THR A 129 -18.39 1.52 -10.35
CA THR A 129 -18.42 0.24 -11.07
C THR A 129 -17.35 -0.71 -10.53
N TRP A 130 -16.15 -0.21 -10.23
CA TRP A 130 -15.07 -1.00 -9.64
C TRP A 130 -15.43 -1.47 -8.22
N ILE A 131 -15.99 -0.57 -7.40
CA ILE A 131 -16.47 -0.89 -6.05
C ILE A 131 -17.51 -2.01 -6.10
N ASN A 132 -18.51 -1.89 -6.99
CA ASN A 132 -19.57 -2.87 -7.12
C ASN A 132 -19.03 -4.24 -7.59
N ALA A 133 -18.06 -4.25 -8.50
CA ALA A 133 -17.45 -5.49 -8.98
C ALA A 133 -16.66 -6.18 -7.85
N ALA A 134 -15.88 -5.41 -7.08
CA ALA A 134 -15.16 -5.93 -5.93
C ALA A 134 -16.11 -6.48 -4.85
N GLU A 135 -17.21 -5.79 -4.56
CA GLU A 135 -18.19 -6.24 -3.57
C GLU A 135 -18.96 -7.51 -4.02
N ALA A 136 -19.28 -7.64 -5.31
CA ALA A 136 -20.12 -8.72 -5.82
C ALA A 136 -19.55 -10.13 -5.60
N GLY A 137 -18.22 -10.25 -5.48
CA GLY A 137 -17.51 -11.52 -5.28
C GLY A 137 -17.39 -11.98 -3.83
N LEU A 138 -17.77 -11.16 -2.84
CA LEU A 138 -17.50 -11.44 -1.43
C LEU A 138 -18.43 -12.50 -0.85
N ALA A 139 -17.88 -13.38 0.00
CA ALA A 139 -18.64 -14.31 0.82
C ALA A 139 -19.45 -13.60 1.91
N GLY A 140 -18.96 -12.44 2.36
CA GLY A 140 -19.63 -11.56 3.31
C GLY A 140 -18.78 -10.36 3.68
N ARG A 141 -19.42 -9.34 4.26
CA ARG A 141 -18.75 -8.15 4.78
C ARG A 141 -19.43 -7.66 6.05
N GLU A 142 -18.63 -7.36 7.06
CA GLU A 142 -19.12 -6.83 8.34
C GLU A 142 -18.97 -5.30 8.44
N ALA A 143 -17.92 -4.74 7.86
CA ALA A 143 -17.62 -3.32 8.00
C ALA A 143 -18.36 -2.44 6.99
N ASN A 144 -18.88 -1.30 7.40
CA ASN A 144 -19.23 -0.22 6.49
C ASN A 144 -17.95 0.40 5.91
N VAL A 145 -17.95 0.71 4.62
CA VAL A 145 -16.74 1.20 3.93
C VAL A 145 -16.98 2.59 3.36
N LEU A 146 -16.03 3.50 3.55
CA LEU A 146 -15.98 4.77 2.82
C LEU A 146 -14.73 4.80 1.95
N VAL A 147 -14.92 4.81 0.63
CA VAL A 147 -13.84 5.03 -0.33
C VAL A 147 -13.64 6.53 -0.53
N VAL A 148 -12.42 7.00 -0.33
CA VAL A 148 -12.02 8.41 -0.43
C VAL A 148 -10.85 8.50 -1.40
N VAL A 149 -11.09 9.12 -2.55
CA VAL A 149 -10.09 9.27 -3.61
C VAL A 149 -9.87 10.76 -3.90
N TRP A 150 -8.62 11.22 -3.85
CA TRP A 150 -8.27 12.62 -4.14
C TRP A 150 -7.01 12.72 -4.99
N PRO A 151 -6.84 13.79 -5.79
CA PRO A 151 -5.64 13.96 -6.59
C PRO A 151 -4.48 14.52 -5.76
N ILE A 152 -3.27 14.04 -6.05
CA ILE A 152 -2.00 14.69 -5.72
C ILE A 152 -1.33 15.17 -7.02
N GLY A 153 -0.29 15.98 -6.93
CA GLY A 153 0.51 16.41 -8.07
C GLY A 153 1.82 15.63 -8.17
N ASP A 154 2.79 16.17 -8.91
CA ASP A 154 4.06 15.48 -9.19
C ASP A 154 4.80 15.09 -7.91
N ASN A 155 5.54 13.98 -7.97
CA ASN A 155 6.43 13.55 -6.91
C ASN A 155 7.52 14.60 -6.65
N ILE A 156 7.77 14.87 -5.37
CA ILE A 156 8.82 15.79 -4.90
C ILE A 156 10.03 15.01 -4.40
N SER A 157 9.81 13.84 -3.81
CA SER A 157 10.83 12.96 -3.25
C SER A 157 10.37 11.51 -3.30
N ASP A 158 11.19 10.61 -3.84
CA ASP A 158 10.96 9.16 -3.83
C ASP A 158 11.24 8.52 -2.46
N GLU A 159 11.93 9.25 -1.57
CA GLU A 159 12.19 8.78 -0.20
C GLU A 159 10.96 9.04 0.70
N PRO A 160 10.49 8.03 1.46
CA PRO A 160 9.43 8.21 2.45
C PRO A 160 9.77 9.22 3.55
N ASP A 161 8.79 10.04 3.95
CA ASP A 161 8.93 11.02 5.03
C ASP A 161 8.13 10.62 6.28
N PHE A 162 8.74 9.76 7.10
CA PHE A 162 8.14 9.25 8.34
C PHE A 162 7.86 10.35 9.37
N GLU A 163 8.65 11.43 9.39
CA GLU A 163 8.43 12.53 10.35
C GLU A 163 7.20 13.35 9.95
N ARG A 164 7.06 13.63 8.66
CA ARG A 164 5.92 14.38 8.11
C ARG A 164 4.60 13.64 8.23
N PHE A 165 4.60 12.32 8.10
CA PHE A 165 3.37 11.51 8.04
C PHE A 165 3.14 10.62 9.27
N ASP A 166 3.66 11.02 10.43
CA ASP A 166 3.44 10.34 11.72
C ASP A 166 3.78 8.84 11.69
N GLY A 167 4.93 8.52 11.10
CA GLY A 167 5.45 7.16 10.95
C GLY A 167 4.90 6.39 9.75
N ALA A 168 3.98 6.95 8.97
CA ALA A 168 3.57 6.34 7.71
C ALA A 168 4.68 6.50 6.63
N PRO A 169 5.05 5.43 5.91
CA PRO A 169 6.11 5.43 4.91
C PRO A 169 5.65 6.02 3.57
N PHE A 170 4.98 7.16 3.60
CA PHE A 170 4.50 7.84 2.38
C PHE A 170 5.58 8.76 1.79
N THR A 171 5.63 8.83 0.47
CA THR A 171 6.45 9.79 -0.26
C THR A 171 5.78 11.17 -0.29
N VAL A 172 6.58 12.20 -0.58
CA VAL A 172 6.09 13.59 -0.61
C VAL A 172 5.80 14.00 -2.05
N ASN A 173 4.58 14.47 -2.28
CA ASN A 173 4.08 14.90 -3.58
C ASN A 173 3.51 16.32 -3.48
N GLN A 174 3.28 16.96 -4.63
CA GLN A 174 2.65 18.27 -4.65
C GLN A 174 1.19 18.20 -4.17
N VAL A 175 0.77 19.17 -3.37
CA VAL A 175 -0.63 19.35 -2.99
C VAL A 175 -1.32 20.18 -4.07
N VAL A 176 -2.29 19.57 -4.77
CA VAL A 176 -3.01 20.21 -5.89
C VAL A 176 -4.43 20.65 -5.53
N MET A 177 -5.00 20.11 -4.44
CA MET A 177 -6.25 20.61 -3.88
C MET A 177 -6.00 21.88 -3.07
N SER A 178 -6.90 22.85 -3.19
CA SER A 178 -6.91 24.02 -2.30
C SER A 178 -7.29 23.62 -0.87
N GLN A 179 -6.93 24.46 0.10
CA GLN A 179 -7.31 24.22 1.50
C GLN A 179 -8.83 24.10 1.68
N VAL A 180 -9.62 24.85 0.91
CA VAL A 180 -11.09 24.78 0.95
C VAL A 180 -11.59 23.42 0.47
N GLU A 181 -10.98 22.83 -0.56
CA GLU A 181 -11.33 21.50 -1.04
C GLU A 181 -10.93 20.40 -0.05
N ILE A 182 -9.75 20.54 0.58
CA ILE A 182 -9.29 19.64 1.64
C ILE A 182 -10.26 19.69 2.84
N ASP A 183 -10.61 20.89 3.31
CA ASP A 183 -11.53 21.06 4.44
C ASP A 183 -12.92 20.51 4.12
N ASP A 184 -13.46 20.76 2.92
CA ASP A 184 -14.75 20.22 2.47
C ASP A 184 -14.74 18.67 2.41
N LEU A 185 -13.65 18.07 1.90
CA LEU A 185 -13.53 16.61 1.84
C LEU A 185 -13.45 16.01 3.26
N LEU A 186 -12.68 16.61 4.15
CA LEU A 186 -12.58 16.18 5.54
C LEU A 186 -13.90 16.34 6.31
N ASP A 187 -14.65 17.41 6.06
CA ASP A 187 -15.99 17.60 6.63
C ASP A 187 -16.96 16.49 6.15
N GLN A 188 -16.88 16.09 4.88
CA GLN A 188 -17.70 14.99 4.35
C GLN A 188 -17.30 13.63 4.95
N ILE A 189 -16.01 13.38 5.16
CA ILE A 189 -15.52 12.20 5.88
C ILE A 189 -16.04 12.20 7.31
N ASP A 190 -15.94 13.33 8.02
CA ASP A 190 -16.39 13.43 9.40
C ASP A 190 -17.90 13.25 9.53
N VAL A 191 -18.69 13.82 8.63
CA VAL A 191 -20.15 13.61 8.57
C VAL A 191 -20.48 12.13 8.37
N TRP A 192 -19.78 11.44 7.48
CA TRP A 192 -19.98 10.01 7.27
C TRP A 192 -19.59 9.20 8.52
N LEU A 193 -18.42 9.45 9.11
CA LEU A 193 -17.96 8.77 10.33
C LEU A 193 -18.88 9.04 11.53
N GLN A 194 -19.45 10.24 11.66
CA GLN A 194 -20.41 10.56 12.71
C GLN A 194 -21.72 9.78 12.57
N ALA A 195 -22.15 9.52 11.34
CA ALA A 195 -23.37 8.76 11.06
C ALA A 195 -23.16 7.24 11.19
N ASP A 196 -21.91 6.77 11.13
CA ASP A 196 -21.59 5.35 11.22
C ASP A 196 -21.88 4.80 12.65
N PRO A 197 -22.57 3.66 12.80
CA PRO A 197 -22.93 3.11 14.12
C PRO A 197 -21.73 2.73 14.99
N CYS A 198 -20.58 2.40 14.41
CA CYS A 198 -19.38 2.03 15.15
C CYS A 198 -18.47 3.23 15.37
N ALA A 199 -18.00 3.88 14.31
CA ALA A 199 -17.11 5.03 14.44
C ALA A 199 -17.78 6.26 15.08
N GLY A 200 -19.08 6.44 14.91
CA GLY A 200 -19.83 7.57 15.48
C GLY A 200 -19.93 7.53 17.01
N ARG A 201 -19.78 6.35 17.63
CA ARG A 201 -19.82 6.18 19.09
C ARG A 201 -18.54 6.63 19.79
N ASP A 202 -17.40 6.56 19.09
CA ASP A 202 -16.10 6.92 19.65
C ASP A 202 -15.54 8.17 18.96
N ARG A 203 -15.69 9.31 19.64
CA ARG A 203 -15.17 10.59 19.16
C ARG A 203 -13.65 10.56 18.96
N TYR A 204 -12.90 9.82 19.79
CA TYR A 204 -11.45 9.80 19.71
C TYR A 204 -10.99 9.05 18.46
N LEU A 205 -11.55 7.87 18.19
CA LEU A 205 -11.22 7.07 16.98
C LEU A 205 -11.58 7.83 15.70
N ARG A 206 -12.74 8.50 15.66
CA ARG A 206 -13.13 9.36 14.55
C ARG A 206 -12.17 10.53 14.33
N GLN A 207 -11.79 11.23 15.41
CA GLN A 207 -10.85 12.35 15.32
C GLN A 207 -9.46 11.89 14.89
N ASP A 208 -8.99 10.74 15.38
CA ASP A 208 -7.69 10.15 15.03
C ASP A 208 -7.59 9.84 13.53
N VAL A 209 -8.62 9.21 12.94
CA VAL A 209 -8.66 8.98 11.49
C VAL A 209 -8.72 10.29 10.71
N THR A 210 -9.61 11.22 11.10
CA THR A 210 -9.77 12.49 10.38
C THR A 210 -8.49 13.34 10.42
N LEU A 211 -7.78 13.39 11.56
CA LEU A 211 -6.53 14.14 11.70
C LEU A 211 -5.39 13.53 10.88
N ARG A 212 -5.28 12.20 10.83
CA ARG A 212 -4.29 11.53 9.98
C ARG A 212 -4.58 11.75 8.50
N THR A 213 -5.84 11.61 8.08
CA THR A 213 -6.22 11.91 6.69
C THR A 213 -5.95 13.37 6.33
N ARG A 214 -6.18 14.32 7.23
CA ARG A 214 -5.78 15.72 7.04
C ARG A 214 -4.28 15.86 6.84
N LEU A 215 -3.47 15.24 7.70
CA LEU A 215 -2.01 15.26 7.60
C LEU A 215 -1.53 14.76 6.23
N TRP A 216 -2.13 13.70 5.72
CA TRP A 216 -1.80 13.13 4.42
C TRP A 216 -2.19 14.07 3.26
N MET A 217 -3.40 14.65 3.30
CA MET A 217 -3.87 15.58 2.26
C MET A 217 -3.08 16.89 2.23
N GLU A 218 -2.88 17.53 3.39
CA GLU A 218 -2.12 18.79 3.50
C GLU A 218 -0.63 18.57 3.29
N GLY A 219 -0.14 17.37 3.58
CA GLY A 219 1.24 16.98 3.40
C GLY A 219 1.55 16.40 2.02
N GLY A 220 0.57 16.14 1.16
CA GLY A 220 0.80 15.56 -0.17
C GLY A 220 1.35 14.13 -0.12
N ALA A 221 0.87 13.32 0.82
CA ALA A 221 1.20 11.89 0.88
C ALA A 221 0.63 11.16 -0.34
N ASP A 222 1.38 10.19 -0.88
CA ASP A 222 0.89 9.16 -1.80
C ASP A 222 0.08 8.07 -1.07
N ALA A 223 -0.84 8.49 -0.21
CA ALA A 223 -1.59 7.59 0.65
C ALA A 223 -2.40 6.56 -0.17
N ALA A 224 -2.06 5.29 -0.03
CA ALA A 224 -2.86 4.12 -0.40
C ALA A 224 -2.93 3.21 0.83
N THR A 225 -4.06 3.25 1.52
CA THR A 225 -4.25 2.53 2.79
C THR A 225 -5.73 2.38 3.11
N ALA A 226 -6.06 1.40 3.95
CA ALA A 226 -7.42 1.19 4.47
C ALA A 226 -7.52 1.29 6.02
N PRO A 227 -7.59 2.51 6.60
CA PRO A 227 -7.67 2.69 8.06
C PRO A 227 -8.92 2.06 8.66
N ASP A 228 -8.77 1.48 9.86
CA ASP A 228 -9.83 0.74 10.55
C ASP A 228 -10.20 1.33 11.92
N PRO A 229 -10.88 2.49 11.95
CA PRO A 229 -11.23 3.16 13.21
C PRO A 229 -11.90 2.24 14.21
N CYS A 230 -12.68 1.26 13.73
CA CYS A 230 -13.12 0.14 14.52
C CYS A 230 -13.42 -1.07 13.62
N PHE A 231 -13.81 -2.18 14.22
CA PHE A 231 -14.00 -3.45 13.52
C PHE A 231 -15.06 -3.35 12.40
N GLU A 232 -16.19 -2.69 12.65
CA GLU A 232 -17.29 -2.54 11.70
C GLU A 232 -17.21 -1.27 10.81
N THR A 233 -16.07 -0.58 10.77
CA THR A 233 -15.89 0.62 9.94
C THR A 233 -14.51 0.66 9.30
N ARG A 234 -14.47 0.85 7.97
CA ARG A 234 -13.24 1.01 7.21
C ARG A 234 -13.28 2.28 6.38
N LEU A 235 -12.17 3.00 6.35
CA LEU A 235 -11.89 3.96 5.28
C LEU A 235 -10.97 3.28 4.28
N VAL A 236 -11.15 3.59 3.00
CA VAL A 236 -10.21 3.29 1.92
C VAL A 236 -9.75 4.64 1.41
N THR A 237 -8.48 4.96 1.55
CA THR A 237 -7.93 6.26 1.15
C THR A 237 -6.91 6.09 0.04
N VAL A 238 -7.12 6.78 -1.08
CA VAL A 238 -6.26 6.72 -2.28
C VAL A 238 -5.95 8.13 -2.77
N ALA A 239 -4.67 8.50 -2.71
CA ALA A 239 -4.10 9.68 -3.33
C ALA A 239 -3.69 9.35 -4.77
N ALA A 240 -4.49 9.80 -5.75
CA ALA A 240 -4.26 9.53 -7.15
C ALA A 240 -3.13 10.40 -7.72
N SER A 241 -2.04 9.75 -8.14
CA SER A 241 -0.94 10.39 -8.87
C SER A 241 -1.38 10.88 -10.25
N PRO A 242 -0.87 12.03 -10.73
CA PRO A 242 -1.18 12.52 -12.08
C PRO A 242 -0.59 11.63 -13.18
N GLU A 243 0.35 10.75 -12.86
CA GLU A 243 0.98 9.81 -13.80
C GLU A 243 0.16 8.52 -13.99
N TRP A 244 -0.84 8.28 -13.14
CA TRP A 244 -1.62 7.06 -13.20
C TRP A 244 -2.61 7.07 -14.36
N SER A 245 -2.59 5.97 -15.11
CA SER A 245 -3.69 5.61 -16.00
C SER A 245 -4.96 5.31 -15.17
N GLU A 246 -6.11 5.29 -15.83
CA GLU A 246 -7.35 4.82 -15.19
C GLU A 246 -7.23 3.37 -14.70
N ALA A 247 -6.50 2.52 -15.42
CA ALA A 247 -6.23 1.14 -15.01
C ALA A 247 -5.40 1.08 -13.72
N ASN A 248 -4.39 1.94 -13.56
CA ASN A 248 -3.59 2.00 -12.34
C ASN A 248 -4.42 2.50 -11.16
N LEU A 249 -5.24 3.54 -11.37
CA LEU A 249 -6.13 4.02 -10.31
C LEU A 249 -7.13 2.94 -9.90
N ARG A 250 -7.71 2.22 -10.88
CA ARG A 250 -8.61 1.08 -10.63
C ARG A 250 -7.92 0.00 -9.80
N HIS A 251 -6.72 -0.40 -10.20
CA HIS A 251 -5.92 -1.41 -9.50
C HIS A 251 -5.74 -1.02 -8.03
N VAL A 252 -5.23 0.18 -7.76
CA VAL A 252 -4.99 0.65 -6.38
C VAL A 252 -6.30 0.77 -5.59
N VAL A 253 -7.38 1.30 -6.17
CA VAL A 253 -8.68 1.40 -5.47
C VAL A 253 -9.21 0.01 -5.10
N VAL A 254 -9.15 -0.96 -6.01
CA VAL A 254 -9.64 -2.32 -5.75
C VAL A 254 -8.75 -3.05 -4.74
N HIS A 255 -7.43 -2.86 -4.80
CA HIS A 255 -6.47 -3.39 -3.83
C HIS A 255 -6.77 -2.91 -2.41
N GLU A 256 -6.87 -1.59 -2.23
CA GLU A 256 -7.16 -1.00 -0.92
C GLU A 256 -8.58 -1.34 -0.45
N LEU A 257 -9.52 -1.52 -1.37
CA LEU A 257 -10.87 -1.98 -1.04
C LEU A 257 -10.86 -3.42 -0.49
N TYR A 258 -10.00 -4.30 -1.01
CA TYR A 258 -9.85 -5.64 -0.44
C TYR A 258 -9.33 -5.58 1.01
N HIS A 259 -8.43 -4.65 1.35
CA HIS A 259 -8.04 -4.44 2.75
C HIS A 259 -9.21 -4.05 3.65
N ALA A 260 -10.22 -3.34 3.14
CA ALA A 260 -11.46 -3.07 3.88
C ALA A 260 -12.36 -4.32 4.03
N PHE A 261 -12.16 -5.35 3.21
CA PHE A 261 -12.88 -6.62 3.31
C PHE A 261 -12.21 -7.63 4.25
N GLN A 262 -10.95 -7.39 4.64
CA GLN A 262 -10.22 -8.19 5.60
C GLN A 262 -10.75 -7.97 7.03
N GLN A 263 -11.70 -8.82 7.46
CA GLN A 263 -12.43 -8.63 8.72
C GLN A 263 -11.51 -8.84 9.93
N ARG A 264 -10.93 -10.03 10.08
CA ARG A 264 -10.17 -10.48 11.26
C ARG A 264 -8.66 -10.34 11.04
N LEU A 265 -8.19 -9.11 10.89
CA LEU A 265 -6.75 -8.80 10.91
C LEU A 265 -6.15 -9.05 12.32
N PRO A 266 -4.81 -9.15 12.46
CA PRO A 266 -4.17 -9.57 13.72
C PRO A 266 -4.63 -8.77 14.96
N ASN A 267 -4.86 -7.48 14.81
CA ASN A 267 -5.32 -6.59 15.88
C ASN A 267 -6.73 -6.92 16.41
N TRP A 268 -7.55 -7.60 15.60
CA TRP A 268 -8.93 -7.98 15.94
C TRP A 268 -9.05 -9.42 16.42
N CYS A 269 -7.96 -10.18 16.39
CA CYS A 269 -7.92 -11.57 16.81
C CYS A 269 -7.60 -11.75 18.30
N GLY A 270 -7.27 -10.69 19.02
CA GLY A 270 -7.15 -10.67 20.49
C GLY A 270 -6.12 -11.64 21.08
N ASN A 271 -5.32 -12.30 20.23
CA ASN A 271 -4.36 -13.32 20.61
C ASN A 271 -2.94 -12.74 20.45
N PRO A 272 -2.22 -12.48 21.56
CA PRO A 272 -0.88 -11.92 21.53
C PRO A 272 0.17 -12.91 20.98
N ASP A 273 -0.17 -14.19 20.86
CA ASP A 273 0.69 -15.23 20.31
C ASP A 273 0.57 -15.34 18.78
N LEU A 274 -0.31 -14.55 18.14
CA LEU A 274 -0.34 -14.49 16.68
C LEU A 274 0.94 -13.83 16.15
N PRO A 275 1.44 -14.31 15.00
CA PRO A 275 2.61 -13.69 14.40
C PRO A 275 2.34 -12.21 14.17
N ARG A 276 3.38 -11.39 14.37
CA ARG A 276 3.22 -9.94 14.29
C ARG A 276 2.71 -9.55 12.91
N PHE A 277 2.06 -8.38 12.85
CA PHE A 277 1.56 -7.82 11.59
C PHE A 277 2.65 -7.82 10.50
N ASP A 278 3.90 -7.51 10.83
CA ASP A 278 5.02 -7.53 9.86
C ASP A 278 5.36 -8.91 9.30
N GLU A 279 5.14 -9.97 10.07
CA GLU A 279 5.42 -11.37 9.70
C GLU A 279 4.32 -11.93 8.79
N THR A 280 3.08 -11.48 9.00
CA THR A 280 1.88 -11.89 8.24
C THR A 280 1.48 -10.91 7.14
N ARG A 281 2.15 -9.76 7.03
CA ARG A 281 1.81 -8.69 6.09
C ARG A 281 1.69 -9.18 4.65
N TRP A 282 2.57 -10.09 4.24
CA TRP A 282 2.58 -10.68 2.89
C TRP A 282 1.25 -11.35 2.54
N VAL A 283 0.55 -11.94 3.52
CA VAL A 283 -0.77 -12.55 3.31
C VAL A 283 -1.81 -11.48 2.97
N GLY A 284 -1.84 -10.41 3.76
CA GLY A 284 -2.80 -9.32 3.57
C GLY A 284 -2.61 -8.61 2.24
N GLU A 285 -1.38 -8.24 1.92
CA GLU A 285 -1.01 -7.54 0.68
C GLU A 285 -1.14 -8.46 -0.56
N GLY A 286 -0.67 -9.71 -0.44
CA GLY A 286 -0.76 -10.69 -1.51
C GLY A 286 -2.19 -11.06 -1.87
N ALA A 287 -3.05 -11.21 -0.87
CA ALA A 287 -4.47 -11.51 -1.11
C ALA A 287 -5.18 -10.33 -1.76
N ALA A 288 -4.86 -9.10 -1.35
CA ALA A 288 -5.40 -7.88 -1.96
C ALA A 288 -5.01 -7.77 -3.43
N ASP A 289 -3.74 -8.02 -3.76
CA ASP A 289 -3.29 -7.88 -5.15
C ASP A 289 -3.80 -9.01 -6.04
N TYR A 290 -3.80 -10.26 -5.54
CA TYR A 290 -4.38 -11.41 -6.24
C TYR A 290 -5.86 -11.17 -6.60
N PHE A 291 -6.64 -10.72 -5.61
CA PHE A 291 -8.03 -10.36 -5.81
C PHE A 291 -8.19 -9.25 -6.85
N THR A 292 -7.31 -8.24 -6.79
CA THR A 292 -7.32 -7.10 -7.72
C THR A 292 -7.11 -7.51 -9.17
N TYR A 293 -6.15 -8.39 -9.47
CA TYR A 293 -5.98 -8.93 -10.83
C TYR A 293 -7.24 -9.67 -11.30
N SER A 294 -7.90 -10.41 -10.40
CA SER A 294 -9.10 -11.18 -10.74
C SER A 294 -10.29 -10.28 -11.06
N VAL A 295 -10.58 -9.28 -10.21
CA VAL A 295 -11.65 -8.30 -10.43
C VAL A 295 -11.37 -7.43 -11.67
N THR A 296 -10.12 -7.03 -11.85
CA THR A 296 -9.72 -6.20 -13.00
C THR A 296 -9.86 -6.96 -14.31
N ALA A 297 -9.45 -8.23 -14.36
CA ALA A 297 -9.68 -9.08 -15.51
C ALA A 297 -11.19 -9.26 -15.81
N GLU A 298 -12.03 -9.42 -14.78
CA GLU A 298 -13.49 -9.49 -14.98
C GLU A 298 -14.05 -8.21 -15.61
N LEU A 299 -13.69 -7.04 -15.06
CA LEU A 299 -14.09 -5.73 -15.58
C LEU A 299 -13.66 -5.55 -17.04
N ASP A 300 -12.47 -6.02 -17.39
CA ASP A 300 -11.92 -5.97 -18.76
C ASP A 300 -12.38 -7.12 -19.66
N ARG A 301 -13.20 -8.05 -19.13
CA ARG A 301 -13.65 -9.28 -19.81
C ARG A 301 -12.51 -10.15 -20.32
N ARG A 302 -11.43 -10.23 -19.54
CA ARG A 302 -10.29 -11.11 -19.76
C ARG A 302 -10.35 -12.32 -18.83
N SER A 303 -9.52 -13.31 -19.10
CA SER A 303 -9.49 -14.59 -18.35
C SER A 303 -8.08 -15.00 -17.93
N ASP A 304 -7.14 -14.08 -18.00
CA ASP A 304 -5.70 -14.27 -17.83
C ASP A 304 -5.17 -13.61 -16.53
N ALA A 305 -6.05 -13.28 -15.58
CA ALA A 305 -5.71 -12.64 -14.30
C ALA A 305 -4.48 -13.27 -13.61
N VAL A 306 -4.47 -14.60 -13.50
CA VAL A 306 -3.36 -15.36 -12.90
C VAL A 306 -2.09 -15.21 -13.74
N SER A 307 -2.20 -15.30 -15.05
CA SER A 307 -1.04 -15.17 -15.94
C SER A 307 -0.44 -13.77 -15.86
N GLU A 308 -1.26 -12.73 -15.72
CA GLU A 308 -0.79 -11.35 -15.59
C GLU A 308 -0.11 -11.12 -14.23
N LEU A 309 -0.75 -11.55 -13.13
CA LEU A 309 -0.14 -11.53 -11.79
C LEU A 309 1.23 -12.20 -11.79
N LEU A 310 1.33 -13.40 -12.39
CA LEU A 310 2.58 -14.15 -12.45
C LEU A 310 3.59 -13.51 -13.42
N GLY A 311 3.14 -12.89 -14.49
CA GLY A 311 3.98 -12.12 -15.39
C GLY A 311 4.65 -10.95 -14.69
N GLU A 312 3.88 -10.17 -13.94
CA GLU A 312 4.36 -9.02 -13.17
C GLU A 312 5.26 -9.44 -12.01
N ALA A 313 4.90 -10.49 -11.26
CA ALA A 313 5.76 -11.05 -10.23
C ALA A 313 7.12 -11.51 -10.83
N ARG A 314 7.10 -12.18 -11.97
CA ARG A 314 8.33 -12.57 -12.67
C ARG A 314 9.15 -11.37 -13.09
N ALA A 315 8.52 -10.32 -13.62
CA ALA A 315 9.23 -9.08 -13.98
C ALA A 315 9.90 -8.45 -12.75
N SER A 316 9.18 -8.35 -11.63
CA SER A 316 9.74 -7.86 -10.35
C SER A 316 10.94 -8.67 -9.88
N TYR A 317 10.93 -10.00 -10.04
CA TYR A 317 12.08 -10.84 -9.72
C TYR A 317 13.29 -10.57 -10.64
N MET A 318 13.04 -10.41 -11.94
CA MET A 318 14.11 -10.19 -12.93
C MET A 318 14.83 -8.85 -12.74
N ASP A 319 14.10 -7.84 -12.26
CA ASP A 319 14.65 -6.51 -11.94
C ASP A 319 15.24 -6.43 -10.52
N GLY A 320 14.85 -7.36 -9.64
CA GLY A 320 15.14 -7.33 -8.22
C GLY A 320 15.85 -8.58 -7.71
N SER A 321 15.28 -9.16 -6.65
CA SER A 321 15.84 -10.28 -5.91
C SER A 321 14.76 -11.32 -5.60
N PRO A 322 15.13 -12.53 -5.17
CA PRO A 322 14.17 -13.54 -4.73
C PRO A 322 13.53 -13.23 -3.36
N ASP A 323 13.98 -12.19 -2.65
CA ASP A 323 13.31 -11.74 -1.44
C ASP A 323 11.91 -11.22 -1.80
N LEU A 324 10.89 -11.83 -1.19
CA LEU A 324 9.49 -11.47 -1.39
C LEU A 324 9.25 -9.97 -1.18
N ARG A 325 9.99 -9.34 -0.25
CA ARG A 325 9.82 -7.94 0.15
C ARG A 325 10.44 -6.94 -0.82
N ASP A 326 11.27 -7.39 -1.76
CA ASP A 326 11.90 -6.52 -2.74
C ASP A 326 10.97 -6.25 -3.92
N GLY A 327 10.93 -5.00 -4.38
CA GLY A 327 10.12 -4.60 -5.53
C GLY A 327 8.61 -4.64 -5.25
N ALA A 328 7.86 -5.30 -6.14
CA ALA A 328 6.40 -5.38 -6.10
C ALA A 328 5.90 -6.33 -4.99
N PHE A 329 6.12 -5.96 -3.72
CA PHE A 329 5.86 -6.82 -2.56
C PHE A 329 4.46 -7.46 -2.55
N ALA A 330 3.42 -6.69 -2.88
CA ALA A 330 2.05 -7.20 -2.94
C ALA A 330 1.89 -8.25 -4.05
N THR A 331 2.35 -7.96 -5.27
CA THR A 331 2.31 -8.87 -6.42
C THR A 331 3.12 -10.13 -6.19
N ASN A 332 4.33 -10.00 -5.67
CA ASN A 332 5.20 -11.13 -5.32
C ASN A 332 4.53 -12.01 -4.26
N SER A 333 3.89 -11.39 -3.27
CA SER A 333 3.10 -12.11 -2.25
C SER A 333 1.87 -12.78 -2.84
N GLY A 334 1.20 -12.17 -3.82
CA GLY A 334 0.10 -12.77 -4.57
C GLY A 334 0.56 -14.01 -5.34
N ALA A 335 1.73 -13.97 -5.97
CA ALA A 335 2.33 -15.14 -6.60
C ALA A 335 2.65 -16.24 -5.58
N ALA A 336 3.16 -15.91 -4.40
CA ALA A 336 3.36 -16.89 -3.32
C ALA A 336 2.04 -17.55 -2.89
N LEU A 337 0.95 -16.79 -2.72
CA LEU A 337 -0.37 -17.36 -2.43
C LEU A 337 -0.88 -18.23 -3.59
N ARG A 338 -0.67 -17.82 -4.85
CA ARG A 338 -1.00 -18.63 -6.03
C ARG A 338 -0.29 -19.98 -5.99
N LEU A 339 0.99 -20.01 -5.61
CA LEU A 339 1.75 -21.26 -5.52
C LEU A 339 1.15 -22.19 -4.46
N MET A 340 0.72 -21.65 -3.32
CA MET A 340 0.01 -22.43 -2.30
C MET A 340 -1.31 -23.00 -2.83
N VAL A 341 -2.05 -22.24 -3.64
CA VAL A 341 -3.27 -22.71 -4.32
C VAL A 341 -2.97 -23.88 -5.26
N GLU A 342 -1.97 -23.74 -6.15
CA GLU A 342 -1.64 -24.79 -7.12
C GLU A 342 -1.11 -26.08 -6.47
N ARG A 343 -0.55 -25.95 -5.27
CA ARG A 343 -0.10 -27.07 -4.43
C ARG A 343 -1.20 -27.64 -3.53
N GLY A 344 -2.40 -27.08 -3.55
CA GLY A 344 -3.55 -27.52 -2.75
C GLY A 344 -3.44 -27.20 -1.26
N ALA A 345 -2.55 -26.29 -0.88
CA ALA A 345 -2.35 -25.84 0.50
C ALA A 345 -3.28 -24.69 0.91
N LEU A 346 -3.89 -24.00 -0.07
CA LEU A 346 -4.83 -22.90 0.11
C LEU A 346 -5.96 -23.02 -0.90
N ASP A 347 -7.19 -22.71 -0.49
CA ASP A 347 -8.33 -22.62 -1.41
C ASP A 347 -8.32 -21.25 -2.10
N GLU A 348 -8.39 -21.23 -3.43
CA GLU A 348 -8.42 -19.98 -4.21
C GLU A 348 -9.66 -19.16 -3.87
N SER A 349 -10.80 -19.82 -3.64
CA SER A 349 -12.04 -19.09 -3.35
C SER A 349 -11.91 -18.27 -2.08
N ALA A 350 -11.19 -18.76 -1.08
CA ALA A 350 -11.00 -18.05 0.19
C ALA A 350 -10.25 -16.72 0.03
N ILE A 351 -9.38 -16.62 -0.98
CA ILE A 351 -8.75 -15.35 -1.38
C ILE A 351 -9.77 -14.49 -2.12
N LEU A 352 -10.43 -15.05 -3.15
CA LEU A 352 -11.29 -14.26 -4.03
C LEU A 352 -12.55 -13.72 -3.35
N ASP A 353 -13.08 -14.42 -2.36
CA ASP A 353 -14.30 -14.05 -1.64
C ASP A 353 -14.03 -13.40 -0.27
N ALA A 354 -12.75 -13.12 0.03
CA ALA A 354 -12.21 -12.59 1.29
C ALA A 354 -12.48 -13.46 2.54
N SER A 355 -13.04 -14.66 2.39
CA SER A 355 -13.37 -15.54 3.52
C SER A 355 -12.14 -16.05 4.28
N LEU A 356 -10.95 -15.96 3.67
CA LEU A 356 -9.66 -16.17 4.34
C LEU A 356 -9.52 -15.36 5.63
N PHE A 357 -10.17 -14.18 5.73
CA PHE A 357 -10.08 -13.30 6.89
C PHE A 357 -11.36 -13.26 7.74
N HIS A 358 -12.27 -14.22 7.60
CA HIS A 358 -13.50 -14.28 8.41
C HIS A 358 -13.26 -14.79 9.84
N ASP A 359 -12.22 -15.58 10.04
CA ASP A 359 -11.76 -16.04 11.35
C ASP A 359 -10.29 -15.66 11.58
N CYS A 360 -9.70 -16.12 12.68
CA CYS A 360 -8.32 -15.81 13.04
C CYS A 360 -7.33 -16.93 12.70
N ASP A 361 -7.82 -18.06 12.17
CA ASP A 361 -7.04 -19.26 11.95
C ASP A 361 -6.10 -19.10 10.73
N TRP A 362 -6.40 -18.16 9.83
CA TRP A 362 -5.52 -17.83 8.69
C TRP A 362 -4.09 -17.50 9.10
N SER A 363 -3.90 -16.89 10.27
CA SER A 363 -2.57 -16.52 10.76
C SER A 363 -1.75 -17.73 11.20
N VAL A 364 -2.41 -18.83 11.57
CA VAL A 364 -1.78 -20.13 11.86
C VAL A 364 -1.58 -20.90 10.56
N LEU A 365 -2.59 -20.92 9.69
CA LEU A 365 -2.53 -21.56 8.37
C LEU A 365 -1.40 -20.98 7.51
N LEU A 366 -1.22 -19.66 7.55
CA LEU A 366 -0.27 -18.91 6.72
C LEU A 366 0.91 -18.35 7.51
N GLY A 367 1.13 -18.88 8.72
CA GLY A 367 2.29 -18.57 9.55
C GLY A 367 3.54 -19.35 9.14
N ASP A 368 4.72 -18.85 9.53
CA ASP A 368 6.02 -19.40 9.13
C ASP A 368 6.29 -20.84 9.61
N ALA A 369 5.50 -21.36 10.56
CA ALA A 369 5.57 -22.74 10.99
C ALA A 369 5.01 -23.73 9.94
N ASN A 370 4.21 -23.25 8.98
CA ASN A 370 3.70 -24.07 7.89
C ASN A 370 4.78 -24.27 6.82
N PRO A 371 5.21 -25.52 6.52
CA PRO A 371 6.23 -25.77 5.49
C PRO A 371 5.80 -25.29 4.10
N GLU A 372 4.50 -25.27 3.79
CA GLU A 372 4.00 -24.75 2.51
C GLU A 372 4.21 -23.24 2.37
N VAL A 373 4.15 -22.49 3.48
CA VAL A 373 4.49 -21.06 3.49
C VAL A 373 5.97 -20.87 3.24
N GLY A 374 6.82 -21.67 3.90
CA GLY A 374 8.27 -21.64 3.68
C GLY A 374 8.64 -21.94 2.22
N HIS A 375 7.99 -22.93 1.62
CA HIS A 375 8.16 -23.26 0.21
C HIS A 375 7.66 -22.14 -0.71
N ALA A 376 6.45 -21.63 -0.48
CA ALA A 376 5.88 -20.55 -1.28
C ALA A 376 6.75 -19.29 -1.27
N LYS A 377 7.21 -18.85 -0.10
CA LYS A 377 8.14 -17.71 0.04
C LYS A 377 9.50 -17.97 -0.63
N GLY A 378 9.92 -19.23 -0.75
CA GLY A 378 11.20 -19.60 -1.36
C GLY A 378 11.16 -19.84 -2.87
N ALA A 379 9.97 -20.04 -3.45
CA ALA A 379 9.81 -20.45 -4.84
C ALA A 379 8.79 -19.60 -5.64
N TRP A 380 8.24 -18.53 -5.06
CA TRP A 380 7.26 -17.65 -5.72
C TRP A 380 7.73 -17.08 -7.08
N TYR A 381 9.04 -16.97 -7.29
CA TYR A 381 9.64 -16.42 -8.49
C TYR A 381 9.97 -17.47 -9.57
N GLU A 382 9.79 -18.77 -9.29
CA GLU A 382 10.04 -19.85 -10.25
C GLU A 382 8.90 -19.97 -11.30
N ILE A 383 8.70 -18.87 -12.03
CA ILE A 383 7.64 -18.67 -13.00
C ILE A 383 8.23 -18.81 -14.41
N GLU A 384 7.59 -19.60 -15.26
CA GLU A 384 7.93 -19.83 -16.66
C GLU A 384 6.92 -19.17 -17.60
N GLU A 385 7.38 -18.68 -18.75
CA GLU A 385 6.51 -18.22 -19.82
C GLU A 385 6.38 -19.35 -20.85
N GLN A 386 5.15 -19.75 -21.14
CA GLN A 386 4.86 -20.80 -22.11
C GLN A 386 3.69 -20.38 -22.98
N GLY A 387 3.94 -20.14 -24.27
CA GLY A 387 2.90 -19.80 -25.23
C GLY A 387 2.21 -18.45 -24.98
N GLY A 388 2.92 -17.48 -24.39
CA GLY A 388 2.38 -16.16 -24.04
C GLY A 388 1.56 -16.13 -22.76
N SER A 389 1.68 -17.17 -21.91
CA SER A 389 1.10 -17.19 -20.57
C SER A 389 2.16 -17.57 -19.54
N TYR A 390 1.98 -17.08 -18.31
CA TYR A 390 2.89 -17.35 -17.20
C TYR A 390 2.30 -18.38 -16.25
N GLY A 391 3.16 -19.26 -15.72
CA GLY A 391 2.80 -20.31 -14.78
C GLY A 391 4.01 -20.82 -14.02
N PHE A 392 3.79 -21.56 -12.92
CA PHE A 392 4.91 -22.11 -12.14
C PHE A 392 5.62 -23.24 -12.87
N GLY A 393 6.95 -23.25 -12.76
CA GLY A 393 7.78 -24.35 -13.23
C GLY A 393 7.58 -25.62 -12.39
N ALA A 394 8.05 -26.76 -12.92
CA ALA A 394 7.91 -28.04 -12.22
C ALA A 394 8.65 -28.08 -10.86
N GLY A 395 9.70 -27.28 -10.68
CA GLY A 395 10.44 -27.16 -9.41
C GLY A 395 9.55 -26.65 -8.28
N ALA A 396 8.94 -25.48 -8.47
CA ALA A 396 7.96 -24.90 -7.56
C ALA A 396 6.78 -25.83 -7.26
N LEU A 397 6.28 -26.57 -8.24
CA LEU A 397 5.12 -27.45 -8.03
C LEU A 397 5.45 -28.78 -7.33
N ALA A 398 6.70 -29.26 -7.38
CA ALA A 398 7.10 -30.57 -6.86
C ALA A 398 7.68 -30.58 -5.43
N GLY A 399 7.90 -29.40 -4.84
CA GLY A 399 8.50 -29.21 -3.50
C GLY A 399 7.73 -29.85 -2.35
#